data_AF-A0A6J6PHQ1-F1
#
_entry.id   AF-A0A6J6PHQ1-F1
#
_cell.length_a   1.000
_cell.length_b   1.000
_cell.length_c   1.000
_cell.angle_alpha   90.00
_cell.angle_beta   90.00
_cell.angle_gamma   90.00
#
_symmetry.space_group_name_H-M   'P 1'
#
loop_
_entity.id
_entity.type
_entity.pdbx_description
1 polymer ?
#
loop_
_entity_poly.entity_id
_entity_poly.type
_entity_poly.pdbx_seq_one_letter_code
_entity_poly.pdbx_strand_id
1 'polypeptide(L)'
;MKNPIDKQFVHAIDGLGGFVRNSATDAGIVWRVDGVSERLVFTSASGKSTGILADPKGTRTFSPGAGILSLAENFDASWEIIQDGKKLPKKQNEYGLPEFAVTNVGEFSLTHDGTARRGMLALQSLIVMGVVVMATPARRRRSEMSVEELT
;
A
#
# COMPACT_ATOMS: atom_id res chain seq x y z
N MET A 1 3.04 -33.35 28.93
CA MET A 1 3.74 -32.74 27.78
C MET A 1 3.69 -31.23 27.93
N LYS A 2 4.80 -30.52 27.71
CA LYS A 2 4.83 -29.05 27.81
C LYS A 2 4.09 -28.47 26.61
N ASN A 3 3.05 -27.66 26.84
CA ASN A 3 2.33 -27.00 25.76
C ASN A 3 3.33 -26.17 24.95
N PRO A 4 3.45 -26.36 23.62
CA PRO A 4 4.49 -25.71 22.83
C PRO A 4 4.39 -24.18 22.78
N ILE A 5 3.26 -23.59 23.18
CA ILE A 5 2.99 -22.15 23.10
C ILE A 5 2.77 -21.55 24.50
N ASP A 6 3.33 -20.36 24.72
CA ASP A 6 3.13 -19.58 25.93
C ASP A 6 1.66 -19.12 26.09
N LYS A 7 1.11 -19.30 27.29
CA LYS A 7 -0.29 -18.96 27.58
C LYS A 7 -0.55 -17.47 27.49
N GLN A 8 0.42 -16.63 27.86
CA GLN A 8 0.26 -15.19 27.80
C GLN A 8 0.09 -14.71 26.35
N PHE A 9 0.86 -15.28 25.42
CA PHE A 9 0.71 -15.00 24.00
C PHE A 9 -0.67 -15.39 23.45
N VAL A 10 -1.17 -16.58 23.82
CA VAL A 10 -2.50 -17.04 23.40
C VAL A 10 -3.59 -16.09 23.92
N HIS A 11 -3.53 -15.70 25.19
CA HIS A 11 -4.46 -14.74 25.77
C HIS A 11 -4.38 -13.36 25.13
N ALA A 12 -3.18 -12.92 24.73
CA ALA A 12 -3.02 -11.66 24.01
C ALA A 12 -3.76 -11.69 22.67
N ILE A 13 -3.61 -12.75 21.88
CA ILE A 13 -4.33 -12.87 20.59
C ILE A 13 -5.83 -12.98 20.80
N ASP A 14 -6.29 -13.80 21.75
CA ASP A 14 -7.74 -13.93 21.98
C ASP A 14 -8.37 -12.65 22.55
N GLY A 15 -7.57 -11.75 23.13
CA GLY A 15 -7.99 -10.43 23.57
C GLY A 15 -7.94 -9.36 22.46
N LEU A 16 -7.28 -9.63 21.33
CA LEU A 16 -7.29 -8.76 20.16
C LEU A 16 -8.60 -8.97 19.39
N GLY A 17 -9.44 -7.93 19.34
CA GLY A 17 -10.62 -7.93 18.49
C GLY A 17 -10.26 -8.19 17.02
N GLY A 18 -11.11 -8.94 16.31
CA GLY A 18 -10.90 -9.27 14.90
C GLY A 18 -10.15 -10.59 14.64
N PHE A 19 -9.79 -11.35 15.68
CA PHE A 19 -9.30 -12.72 15.54
C PHE A 19 -10.19 -13.69 16.29
N VAL A 20 -10.56 -14.80 15.64
CA VAL A 20 -11.30 -15.90 16.28
C VAL A 20 -10.56 -17.21 16.08
N ARG A 21 -10.54 -18.04 17.13
CA ARG A 21 -9.91 -19.37 17.07
C ARG A 21 -10.66 -20.24 16.05
N ASN A 22 -9.96 -20.68 15.02
CA ASN A 22 -10.46 -21.63 14.02
C ASN A 22 -10.26 -23.09 14.48
N SER A 23 -9.16 -23.37 15.19
CA SER A 23 -8.89 -24.66 15.82
C SER A 23 -7.91 -24.51 16.98
N ALA A 24 -8.01 -25.39 17.98
CA ALA A 24 -7.07 -25.50 19.08
C ALA A 24 -6.80 -26.98 19.36
N THR A 25 -5.55 -27.39 19.22
CA THR A 25 -5.10 -28.78 19.42
C THR A 25 -3.82 -28.79 20.26
N ASP A 26 -3.41 -29.98 20.72
CA ASP A 26 -2.13 -30.15 21.44
C ASP A 26 -0.89 -29.81 20.59
N ALA A 27 -1.03 -29.78 19.25
CA ALA A 27 0.03 -29.40 18.33
C ALA A 27 0.11 -27.87 18.09
N GLY A 28 -0.99 -27.13 18.34
CA GLY A 28 -1.05 -25.70 18.10
C GLY A 28 -2.46 -25.15 17.97
N ILE A 29 -2.54 -23.82 17.83
CA ILE A 29 -3.78 -23.05 17.69
C ILE A 29 -3.73 -22.32 16.35
N VAL A 30 -4.85 -22.32 15.62
CA VAL A 30 -5.03 -21.58 14.38
C VAL A 30 -6.11 -20.53 14.60
N TRP A 31 -5.83 -19.28 14.27
CA TRP A 31 -6.79 -18.18 14.26
C TRP A 31 -7.17 -17.84 12.82
N ARG A 32 -8.40 -17.37 12.63
CA ARG A 32 -8.85 -16.71 11.42
C ARG A 32 -9.17 -15.25 11.74
N VAL A 33 -9.00 -14.38 10.75
CA VAL A 33 -9.49 -13.00 10.83
C VAL A 33 -11.02 -13.05 10.80
N ASP A 34 -11.64 -12.33 11.70
CA ASP A 34 -13.09 -12.16 11.74
C ASP A 34 -13.50 -10.89 10.97
N GLY A 35 -14.60 -10.99 10.22
CA GLY A 35 -15.06 -9.91 9.35
C GLY A 35 -14.48 -9.92 7.92
N VAL A 36 -14.48 -8.74 7.31
CA VAL A 36 -14.16 -8.49 5.90
C VAL A 36 -12.69 -8.09 5.79
N SER A 37 -11.89 -8.88 5.07
CA SER A 37 -10.42 -8.71 4.99
C SER A 37 -9.93 -8.27 3.60
N GLU A 38 -10.84 -7.90 2.71
CA GLU A 38 -10.52 -7.40 1.40
C GLU A 38 -9.80 -6.04 1.48
N ARG A 39 -8.98 -5.76 0.46
CA ARG A 39 -8.20 -4.51 0.40
C ARG A 39 -9.08 -3.26 0.40
N LEU A 40 -10.23 -3.32 -0.24
CA LEU A 40 -11.21 -2.24 -0.23
C LEU A 40 -12.48 -2.74 0.44
N VAL A 41 -12.91 -2.06 1.49
CA VAL A 41 -14.10 -2.43 2.27
C VAL A 41 -15.10 -1.29 2.21
N PHE A 42 -16.32 -1.60 1.78
CA PHE A 42 -17.45 -0.69 1.87
C PHE A 42 -18.24 -0.98 3.13
N THR A 43 -18.44 0.04 3.96
CA THR A 43 -19.30 -0.01 5.14
C THR A 43 -20.52 0.88 4.91
N SER A 44 -21.70 0.29 4.90
CA SER A 44 -22.96 1.02 4.73
C SER A 44 -23.27 1.90 5.95
N ALA A 45 -24.23 2.82 5.80
CA ALA A 45 -24.76 3.59 6.94
C ALA A 45 -25.36 2.71 8.06
N SER A 46 -25.76 1.46 7.75
CA SER A 46 -26.23 0.49 8.75
C SER A 46 -25.10 -0.28 9.45
N GLY A 47 -23.83 0.02 9.16
CA GLY A 47 -22.67 -0.65 9.74
C GLY A 47 -22.32 -1.99 9.11
N LYS A 48 -22.99 -2.40 8.02
CA LYS A 48 -22.66 -3.64 7.32
C LYS A 48 -21.46 -3.41 6.41
N SER A 49 -20.38 -4.13 6.67
CA SER A 49 -19.19 -4.12 5.82
C SER A 49 -19.25 -5.20 4.73
N THR A 50 -18.80 -4.86 3.53
CA THR A 50 -18.68 -5.76 2.38
C THR A 50 -17.37 -5.49 1.67
N GLY A 51 -16.66 -6.56 1.31
CA GLY A 51 -15.42 -6.46 0.58
C GLY A 51 -15.66 -6.17 -0.90
N ILE A 52 -14.80 -5.34 -1.47
CA ILE A 52 -14.78 -5.03 -2.89
C ILE A 52 -13.39 -5.43 -3.41
N LEU A 53 -13.38 -6.23 -4.47
CA LEU A 53 -12.14 -6.58 -5.15
C LEU A 53 -11.50 -5.32 -5.74
N ALA A 54 -10.24 -5.07 -5.36
CA ALA A 54 -9.47 -3.92 -5.79
C ALA A 54 -8.06 -4.33 -6.24
N ASP A 55 -7.75 -4.06 -7.50
CA ASP A 55 -6.48 -4.31 -8.14
C ASP A 55 -5.38 -3.39 -7.59
N PRO A 56 -4.13 -3.88 -7.47
CA PRO A 56 -3.03 -3.14 -6.85
C PRO A 56 -2.84 -1.71 -7.39
N LYS A 57 -3.01 -1.51 -8.71
CA LYS A 57 -2.75 -0.23 -9.39
C LYS A 57 -3.93 0.75 -9.39
N GLY A 58 -5.08 0.33 -8.86
CA GLY A 58 -6.34 1.05 -8.94
C GLY A 58 -7.41 0.21 -9.64
N THR A 59 -8.67 0.50 -9.31
CA THR A 59 -9.83 -0.28 -9.75
C THR A 59 -10.98 0.65 -10.07
N ARG A 60 -11.75 0.30 -11.09
CA ARG A 60 -13.09 0.85 -11.31
C ARG A 60 -14.10 -0.17 -10.85
N THR A 61 -14.98 0.26 -9.95
CA THR A 61 -15.97 -0.63 -9.34
C THR A 61 -17.18 0.17 -8.87
N PHE A 62 -18.19 -0.53 -8.39
CA PHE A 62 -19.48 0.02 -8.06
C PHE A 62 -19.67 0.10 -6.55
N SER A 63 -20.09 1.28 -6.06
CA SER A 63 -20.56 1.43 -4.69
C SER A 63 -22.06 1.13 -4.62
N PRO A 64 -22.50 0.21 -3.75
CA PRO A 64 -23.90 -0.17 -3.62
C PRO A 64 -24.77 0.91 -2.95
N GLY A 65 -24.17 1.97 -2.37
CA GLY A 65 -24.92 2.99 -1.65
C GLY A 65 -24.06 4.06 -0.97
N ALA A 66 -24.74 4.88 -0.16
CA ALA A 66 -24.09 5.81 0.74
C ALA A 66 -23.41 5.08 1.90
N GLY A 67 -22.18 5.44 2.21
CA GLY A 67 -21.37 4.75 3.21
C GLY A 67 -19.93 5.24 3.24
N ILE A 68 -19.06 4.43 3.82
CA ILE A 68 -17.63 4.71 3.95
C ILE A 68 -16.86 3.62 3.22
N LEU A 69 -15.97 4.02 2.32
CA LEU A 69 -14.97 3.13 1.74
C LEU A 69 -13.69 3.22 2.55
N SER A 70 -13.26 2.13 3.16
CA SER A 70 -11.96 2.01 3.82
C SER A 70 -11.02 1.22 2.92
N LEU A 71 -9.80 1.75 2.74
CA LEU A 71 -8.76 1.10 1.97
C LEU A 71 -7.68 0.61 2.94
N ALA A 72 -7.39 -0.69 2.91
CA ALA A 72 -6.39 -1.36 3.75
C ALA A 72 -4.96 -1.11 3.22
N GLU A 73 -4.60 0.17 3.09
CA GLU A 73 -3.30 0.66 2.66
C GLU A 73 -2.86 1.77 3.63
N ASN A 74 -1.58 2.14 3.60
CA ASN A 74 -1.12 3.29 4.36
C ASN A 74 -1.85 4.56 3.91
N PHE A 75 -2.18 5.42 4.88
CA PHE A 75 -2.70 6.74 4.59
C PHE A 75 -1.66 7.58 3.85
N ASP A 76 -1.91 7.83 2.57
CA ASP A 76 -1.05 8.60 1.68
C ASP A 76 -1.90 9.64 0.93
N ALA A 77 -1.32 10.82 0.67
CA ALA A 77 -1.94 11.87 -0.14
C ALA A 77 -2.28 11.40 -1.56
N SER A 78 -1.48 10.49 -2.13
CA SER A 78 -1.59 9.95 -3.49
C SER A 78 -2.80 9.06 -3.75
N TRP A 79 -3.44 8.50 -2.70
CA TRP A 79 -4.68 7.74 -2.86
C TRP A 79 -5.87 8.66 -3.12
N GLU A 80 -6.57 8.42 -4.22
CA GLU A 80 -7.75 9.19 -4.60
C GLU A 80 -8.87 8.28 -5.10
N ILE A 81 -10.10 8.60 -4.69
CA ILE A 81 -11.31 8.02 -5.26
C ILE A 81 -12.05 9.12 -6.01
N ILE A 82 -12.37 8.85 -7.27
CA ILE A 82 -13.14 9.73 -8.13
C ILE A 82 -14.48 9.06 -8.40
N GLN A 83 -15.58 9.74 -8.09
CA GLN A 83 -16.94 9.33 -8.38
C GLN A 83 -17.66 10.46 -9.11
N ASP A 84 -18.31 10.16 -10.23
CA ASP A 84 -19.01 11.16 -11.06
C ASP A 84 -18.13 12.37 -11.44
N GLY A 85 -16.83 12.14 -11.66
CA GLY A 85 -15.86 13.19 -11.97
C GLY A 85 -15.42 14.06 -10.80
N LYS A 86 -15.88 13.79 -9.57
CA LYS A 86 -15.49 14.51 -8.35
C LYS A 86 -14.62 13.63 -7.44
N LYS A 87 -13.59 14.23 -6.84
CA LYS A 87 -12.77 13.57 -5.82
C LYS A 87 -13.56 13.48 -4.52
N LEU A 88 -13.62 12.29 -3.95
CA LEU A 88 -14.25 12.09 -2.65
C LEU A 88 -13.35 12.60 -1.52
N PRO A 89 -13.92 13.16 -0.44
CA PRO A 89 -13.15 13.59 0.70
C PRO A 89 -12.52 12.37 1.38
N LYS A 90 -11.22 12.46 1.64
CA LYS A 90 -10.42 11.45 2.32
C LYS A 90 -10.14 11.88 3.75
N LYS A 91 -10.28 10.96 4.70
CA LYS A 91 -9.91 11.13 6.11
C LYS A 91 -9.12 9.92 6.58
N GLN A 92 -8.32 10.08 7.64
CA GLN A 92 -7.64 8.97 8.30
C GLN A 92 -8.52 8.47 9.45
N ASN A 93 -8.61 7.16 9.64
CA ASN A 93 -9.30 6.58 10.79
C ASN A 93 -8.35 6.30 11.97
N GLU A 94 -8.90 5.77 13.07
CA GLU A 94 -8.15 5.45 14.29
C GLU A 94 -7.00 4.45 14.05
N TYR A 95 -7.16 3.56 13.07
CA TYR A 95 -6.16 2.57 12.69
C TYR A 95 -5.15 3.09 11.66
N GLY A 96 -5.21 4.37 11.30
CA GLY A 96 -4.32 4.99 10.34
C GLY A 96 -4.64 4.66 8.87
N LEU A 97 -5.81 4.09 8.58
CA LEU A 97 -6.25 3.74 7.23
C LEU A 97 -6.99 4.91 6.55
N PRO A 98 -6.86 5.08 5.23
CA PRO A 98 -7.66 6.02 4.46
C PRO A 98 -9.12 5.58 4.32
N GLU A 99 -10.02 6.49 4.68
CA GLU A 99 -11.46 6.38 4.51
C GLU A 99 -12.01 7.46 3.59
N PHE A 100 -12.96 7.10 2.74
CA PHE A 100 -13.63 7.97 1.80
C PHE A 100 -15.14 7.94 2.02
N ALA A 101 -15.75 9.11 2.17
CA ALA A 101 -17.20 9.20 2.31
C ALA A 101 -17.87 9.13 0.92
N VAL A 102 -18.69 8.11 0.73
CA VAL A 102 -19.50 7.91 -0.48
C VAL A 102 -20.92 8.38 -0.20
N THR A 103 -21.42 9.33 -0.98
CA THR A 103 -22.78 9.87 -0.79
C THR A 103 -23.80 9.22 -1.71
N ASN A 104 -23.38 8.79 -2.91
CA ASN A 104 -24.27 8.29 -3.95
C ASN A 104 -23.92 6.86 -4.34
N VAL A 105 -24.95 6.12 -4.78
CA VAL A 105 -24.78 4.86 -5.52
C VAL A 105 -24.11 5.19 -6.87
N GLY A 106 -23.13 4.39 -7.30
CA GLY A 106 -22.52 4.60 -8.62
C GLY A 106 -21.14 3.98 -8.78
N GLU A 107 -20.60 4.11 -9.99
CA GLU A 107 -19.24 3.69 -10.29
C GLU A 107 -18.22 4.71 -9.75
N PHE A 108 -17.15 4.21 -9.15
CA PHE A 108 -16.03 5.02 -8.73
C PHE A 108 -14.73 4.41 -9.24
N SER A 109 -13.73 5.27 -9.40
CA SER A 109 -12.37 4.90 -9.77
C SER A 109 -11.43 5.17 -8.60
N LEU A 110 -10.84 4.11 -8.06
CA LEU A 110 -9.73 4.18 -7.12
C LEU A 110 -8.42 4.30 -7.91
N THR A 111 -7.61 5.29 -7.57
CA THR A 111 -6.32 5.54 -8.22
C THR A 111 -5.25 5.92 -7.21
N HIS A 112 -3.98 5.63 -7.55
CA HIS A 112 -2.82 6.08 -6.80
C HIS A 112 -1.93 6.96 -7.67
N ASP A 113 -1.78 8.23 -7.31
CA ASP A 113 -0.88 9.14 -8.02
C ASP A 113 0.58 8.95 -7.57
N GLY A 114 1.33 8.14 -8.31
CA GLY A 114 2.76 7.95 -8.10
C GLY A 114 3.67 8.95 -8.84
N THR A 115 3.14 10.04 -9.39
CA THR A 115 3.89 10.92 -10.31
C THR A 115 5.08 11.60 -9.63
N ALA A 116 4.92 12.10 -8.41
CA ALA A 116 6.01 12.71 -7.65
C ALA A 116 7.16 11.73 -7.40
N ARG A 117 6.84 10.49 -6.97
CA ARG A 117 7.84 9.43 -6.75
C ARG A 117 8.59 9.09 -8.03
N ARG A 118 7.88 8.97 -9.16
CA ARG A 118 8.51 8.73 -10.48
C ARG A 118 9.43 9.88 -10.89
N GLY A 119 9.01 11.13 -10.69
CA GLY A 119 9.83 12.31 -10.94
C GLY A 119 11.10 12.31 -10.10
N MET A 120 10.99 12.00 -8.81
CA MET A 120 12.15 11.92 -7.91
C MET A 120 13.12 10.80 -8.29
N LEU A 121 12.61 9.62 -8.66
CA LEU A 121 13.44 8.50 -9.13
C LEU A 121 14.17 8.83 -10.44
N ALA A 122 13.51 9.54 -11.36
CA ALA A 122 14.16 10.02 -12.58
C ALA A 122 15.29 11.01 -12.27
N LEU A 123 15.06 11.95 -11.35
CA LEU A 123 16.08 12.91 -10.92
C LEU A 123 17.28 12.20 -10.27
N GLN A 124 17.02 11.26 -9.35
CA GLN A 124 18.08 10.43 -8.74
C GLN A 124 18.89 9.69 -9.80
N SER A 125 18.23 9.13 -10.81
CA SER A 125 18.89 8.40 -11.90
C SER A 125 19.83 9.30 -12.71
N LEU A 126 19.41 10.54 -12.99
CA LEU A 126 20.26 11.54 -13.69
C LEU A 126 21.47 11.94 -12.85
N ILE A 127 21.30 12.13 -11.54
CA ILE A 127 22.41 12.47 -10.64
C ILE A 127 23.42 11.33 -10.59
N VAL A 128 22.97 10.09 -10.40
CA VAL A 128 23.85 8.91 -10.40
C VAL A 128 24.60 8.78 -11.72
N MET A 129 23.91 8.96 -12.85
CA MET A 129 24.54 8.97 -14.17
C MET A 129 25.62 10.05 -14.28
N GLY A 130 25.33 11.26 -13.80
CA GLY A 130 26.29 12.37 -13.77
C GLY A 130 27.53 12.06 -12.91
N VAL A 131 27.34 11.45 -11.74
CA VAL A 131 28.44 10.99 -10.88
C VAL A 131 29.28 9.93 -11.59
N VAL A 132 28.66 8.96 -12.26
CA VAL A 132 29.39 7.94 -13.04
C VAL A 132 30.24 8.59 -14.13
N VAL A 133 29.67 9.53 -14.90
CA VAL A 133 30.41 10.26 -15.95
C VAL A 133 31.57 11.05 -15.34
N MET A 134 31.37 11.75 -14.23
CA MET A 134 32.43 12.51 -13.56
C MET A 134 33.50 11.63 -12.91
N ALA A 135 33.13 10.43 -12.49
CA ALA A 135 34.06 9.45 -11.93
C ALA A 135 34.85 8.71 -13.02
N THR A 136 34.39 8.72 -14.28
CA THR A 136 35.20 8.16 -15.37
C THR A 136 36.46 8.99 -15.58
N PRO A 137 37.65 8.36 -15.63
CA PRO A 137 38.90 9.08 -15.77
C PRO A 137 38.92 9.86 -17.08
N ALA A 138 39.37 11.11 -17.01
CA ALA A 138 39.55 11.93 -18.19
C ALA A 138 40.52 11.24 -19.16
N ARG A 139 40.18 11.26 -20.45
CA ARG A 139 41.05 10.73 -21.50
C ARG A 139 42.40 11.44 -21.42
N ARG A 140 43.48 10.67 -21.23
CA ARG A 140 44.87 11.17 -21.22
C ARG A 140 45.12 12.01 -22.49
N ARG A 141 45.73 13.18 -22.35
CA ARG A 141 45.99 14.06 -23.49
C ARG A 141 47.09 13.45 -24.34
N ARG A 142 47.02 13.60 -25.67
CA ARG A 142 48.06 13.06 -26.56
C ARG A 142 49.45 13.65 -26.26
N SER A 143 49.51 14.88 -25.77
CA SER A 143 50.75 15.55 -25.34
C SER A 143 51.40 14.94 -24.10
N GLU A 144 50.67 14.10 -23.36
CA GLU A 144 51.16 13.42 -22.15
C GLU A 144 51.56 11.98 -22.45
N MET A 145 51.45 11.51 -23.71
CA MET A 145 51.79 10.15 -24.13
C MET A 145 53.25 10.09 -24.56
N SER A 146 53.95 9.01 -24.21
CA SER A 146 55.35 8.81 -24.64
C SER A 146 55.42 8.64 -26.17
N VAL A 147 56.53 9.05 -26.78
CA VAL A 147 56.75 8.96 -28.24
C VAL A 147 56.67 7.50 -28.73
N GLU A 148 57.00 6.54 -27.86
CA GLU A 148 56.92 5.09 -28.11
C GLU A 148 55.47 4.57 -28.21
N GLU A 149 54.50 5.25 -27.58
CA GLU A 149 53.06 4.88 -27.62
C GLU A 149 52.32 5.53 -28.80
N LEU A 150 52.99 6.36 -29.59
CA LEU A 150 52.43 7.14 -30.71
C LEU A 150 52.69 6.52 -32.10
N THR A 151 53.24 5.30 -32.15
CA THR A 151 53.60 4.60 -33.40
C THR A 151 52.53 3.59 -33.81
#